data_AF-A0A9K3LXT0-F1
#
_entry.id   AF-A0A9K3LXT0-F1
#
_cell.length_a   1.000
_cell.length_b   1.000
_cell.length_c   1.000
_cell.angle_alpha   90.00
_cell.angle_beta   90.00
_cell.angle_gamma   90.00
#
_symmetry.space_group_name_H-M   'P 1'
#
loop_
_entity.id
_entity.type
_entity.pdbx_description
1 polymer ?
#
loop_
_entity_poly.entity_id
_entity_poly.type
_entity_poly.pdbx_seq_one_letter_code
_entity_poly.pdbx_strand_id
1 'polypeptide(L)'
;MIPDRWCQIFLSPWSFRGIPVEIQAFRDGWEEVTVTNVAYEVVLEGDFLDSYASDKMCSAYREMGKKISDTLTSRGKEVTNVTILDHLLGDVALSRIEDYTTQMLVKKNLPPLVPFEFKEFLLTRWFRSRFNVPTDVAFREGMGAISHSRNFNLMEEKRFLSILCCIRGFAQNGRSGCDDEEVWMQQRRVLRNFHDLEIAVFSRSVETLLEKCLIGRNP
;
A
#
# COMPACT_ATOMS: atom_id res chain seq x y z
N MET A 1 8.09 -24.70 -24.38
CA MET A 1 8.73 -25.35 -23.22
C MET A 1 9.77 -24.39 -22.66
N ILE A 2 9.44 -23.71 -21.58
CA ILE A 2 10.35 -22.80 -20.87
C ILE A 2 10.68 -23.48 -19.53
N PRO A 3 11.96 -23.59 -19.11
CA PRO A 3 12.34 -24.39 -17.95
C PRO A 3 12.15 -23.65 -16.62
N ASP A 4 11.63 -24.37 -15.63
CA ASP A 4 11.49 -24.05 -14.21
C ASP A 4 12.84 -23.77 -13.51
N ARG A 5 13.36 -22.54 -13.60
CA ARG A 5 14.56 -22.13 -12.85
C ARG A 5 14.48 -20.81 -12.08
N TRP A 6 13.28 -20.30 -11.79
CA TRP A 6 13.14 -19.03 -11.06
C TRP A 6 12.63 -19.14 -9.61
N CYS A 7 12.45 -20.34 -9.06
CA CYS A 7 12.03 -20.54 -7.66
C CYS A 7 13.20 -20.81 -6.68
N GLN A 8 14.43 -20.43 -7.01
CA GLN A 8 15.55 -20.50 -6.07
C GLN A 8 16.15 -19.10 -5.85
N ILE A 9 15.47 -18.29 -5.04
CA ILE A 9 16.10 -17.14 -4.39
C ILE A 9 16.09 -17.38 -2.88
N PHE A 10 17.23 -17.92 -2.43
CA PHE A 10 17.95 -17.47 -1.24
C PHE A 10 17.14 -17.14 0.02
N LEU A 11 16.80 -18.19 0.77
CA LEU A 11 16.82 -18.14 2.23
C LEU A 11 18.28 -18.33 2.67
N SER A 12 18.96 -17.24 3.01
CA SER A 12 20.25 -17.28 3.71
C SER A 12 20.01 -17.20 5.24
N PRO A 13 20.79 -17.93 6.05
CA PRO A 13 20.39 -18.36 7.38
C PRO A 13 20.95 -17.42 8.45
N TRP A 14 20.12 -16.51 8.96
CA TRP A 14 20.42 -15.76 10.18
C TRP A 14 19.36 -16.08 11.24
N SER A 15 19.76 -16.99 12.13
CA SER A 15 19.28 -17.18 13.50
C SER A 15 17.78 -17.27 13.75
N PHE A 16 17.14 -18.33 13.23
CA PHE A 16 15.94 -18.91 13.84
C PHE A 16 16.32 -19.67 15.13
N ARG A 17 16.69 -18.96 16.19
CA ARG A 17 16.68 -19.55 17.54
C ARG A 17 15.35 -19.22 18.20
N GLY A 18 14.45 -20.21 18.18
CA GLY A 18 13.18 -20.17 18.90
C GLY A 18 12.03 -19.61 18.09
N ILE A 19 11.62 -20.30 17.02
CA ILE A 19 10.22 -20.18 16.58
C ILE A 19 9.40 -20.85 17.69
N PRO A 20 8.45 -20.13 18.32
CA PRO A 20 7.51 -20.72 19.28
C PRO A 20 6.85 -21.95 18.64
N VAL A 21 6.65 -23.02 19.41
CA VAL A 21 6.13 -24.31 18.89
C VAL A 21 4.79 -24.11 18.17
N GLU A 22 4.03 -23.10 18.57
CA GLU A 22 2.75 -22.68 18.02
C GLU A 22 2.82 -22.22 16.55
N ILE A 23 4.01 -21.90 16.03
CA ILE A 23 4.23 -21.43 14.65
C ILE A 23 5.06 -22.42 13.82
N GLN A 24 5.41 -23.59 14.38
CA GLN A 24 6.12 -24.66 13.66
C GLN A 24 5.23 -25.43 12.68
N ALA A 25 3.92 -25.17 12.64
CA ALA A 25 2.98 -25.73 11.65
C ALA A 25 3.39 -25.48 10.19
N PHE A 26 4.22 -24.47 9.93
CA PHE A 26 4.80 -24.22 8.61
C PHE A 26 5.83 -25.28 8.18
N ARG A 27 6.42 -26.03 9.12
CA ARG A 27 7.53 -26.97 8.88
C ARG A 27 7.06 -28.41 8.69
N ASP A 28 6.07 -28.83 9.47
CA ASP A 28 5.58 -30.21 9.49
C ASP A 28 4.36 -30.43 8.58
N GLY A 29 3.89 -29.37 7.93
CA GLY A 29 2.65 -29.36 7.17
C GLY A 29 1.44 -29.19 8.08
N TRP A 30 0.33 -28.76 7.49
CA TRP A 30 -0.95 -28.68 8.20
C TRP A 30 -1.56 -30.08 8.26
N GLU A 31 -1.65 -30.67 9.44
CA GLU A 31 -2.54 -31.82 9.63
C GLU A 31 -3.98 -31.32 9.72
N GLU A 32 -4.84 -31.82 8.83
CA GLU A 32 -6.25 -31.49 8.79
C GLU A 32 -6.94 -32.06 10.04
N VAL A 33 -7.11 -31.22 11.06
CA VAL A 33 -7.95 -31.54 12.20
C VAL A 33 -9.40 -31.48 11.73
N THR A 34 -9.95 -32.63 11.38
CA THR A 34 -11.37 -32.79 11.03
C THR A 34 -12.24 -32.58 12.27
N VAL A 35 -12.49 -31.32 12.60
CA VAL A 35 -13.62 -30.91 13.45
C VAL A 35 -14.49 -29.99 12.60
N THR A 36 -15.51 -30.60 12.01
CA THR A 36 -16.59 -29.92 11.31
C THR A 36 -17.37 -29.02 12.26
N ASN A 37 -17.24 -27.70 12.07
CA ASN A 37 -18.30 -26.70 12.22
C ASN A 37 -17.83 -25.41 11.53
N VAL A 38 -18.22 -25.28 10.26
CA VAL A 38 -17.69 -24.35 9.26
C VAL A 38 -17.92 -22.89 9.67
N ALA A 39 -16.83 -22.15 9.94
CA ALA A 39 -16.85 -20.68 10.06
C ALA A 39 -16.23 -19.97 8.83
N TYR A 40 -15.62 -20.71 7.92
CA TYR A 40 -15.06 -20.20 6.67
C TYR A 40 -14.96 -21.33 5.64
N GLU A 41 -15.21 -20.99 4.38
CA GLU A 41 -15.09 -21.86 3.24
C GLU A 41 -13.67 -21.73 2.67
N VAL A 42 -12.93 -22.84 2.60
CA VAL A 42 -11.62 -22.87 1.95
C VAL A 42 -11.86 -22.98 0.45
N VAL A 43 -11.74 -21.85 -0.24
CA VAL A 43 -11.85 -21.79 -1.70
C VAL A 43 -10.47 -22.05 -2.32
N LEU A 44 -10.36 -23.04 -3.19
CA LEU A 44 -9.13 -23.32 -3.94
C LEU A 44 -8.82 -22.15 -4.90
N GLU A 45 -7.54 -21.85 -5.13
CA GLU A 45 -7.14 -20.69 -5.96
C GLU A 45 -7.77 -20.71 -7.35
N GLY A 46 -7.91 -21.89 -7.98
CA GLY A 46 -8.61 -22.04 -9.26
C GLY A 46 -10.10 -21.69 -9.19
N ASP A 47 -10.81 -22.14 -8.15
CA ASP A 47 -12.23 -21.86 -7.94
C ASP A 47 -12.46 -20.40 -7.49
N PHE A 48 -11.50 -19.81 -6.78
CA PHE A 48 -11.49 -18.39 -6.42
C PHE A 48 -11.32 -17.52 -7.66
N LEU A 49 -10.39 -17.90 -8.55
CA LEU A 49 -10.20 -17.25 -9.83
C LEU A 49 -11.42 -17.44 -10.73
N ASP A 50 -12.03 -18.62 -10.81
CA ASP A 50 -13.21 -18.82 -11.66
C ASP A 50 -14.47 -18.12 -11.12
N SER A 51 -14.63 -18.00 -9.79
CA SER A 51 -15.76 -17.30 -9.17
C SER A 51 -15.66 -15.77 -9.26
N TYR A 52 -14.44 -15.20 -9.16
CA TYR A 52 -14.23 -13.75 -9.23
C TYR A 52 -13.76 -13.25 -10.61
N ALA A 53 -13.01 -14.03 -11.38
CA ALA A 53 -12.64 -13.73 -12.77
C ALA A 53 -13.77 -14.04 -13.77
N SER A 54 -15.03 -13.94 -13.33
CA SER A 54 -16.16 -13.92 -14.27
C SER A 54 -15.91 -12.86 -15.35
N ASP A 55 -16.28 -13.15 -16.60
CA ASP A 55 -16.18 -12.21 -17.73
C ASP A 55 -16.78 -10.82 -17.40
N LYS A 56 -17.74 -10.79 -16.47
CA LYS A 56 -18.39 -9.58 -15.95
C LYS A 56 -17.45 -8.70 -15.12
N MET A 57 -16.58 -9.28 -14.29
CA MET A 57 -15.62 -8.50 -13.49
C MET A 57 -14.46 -8.01 -14.36
N CYS A 58 -13.96 -8.85 -15.25
CA CYS A 58 -12.95 -8.47 -16.25
C CYS A 58 -13.46 -7.34 -17.16
N SER A 59 -14.72 -7.39 -17.61
CA SER A 59 -15.34 -6.31 -18.38
C SER A 59 -15.53 -5.04 -17.55
N ALA A 60 -15.96 -5.14 -16.29
CA ALA A 60 -16.07 -4.00 -15.38
C ALA A 60 -14.73 -3.28 -15.17
N TYR A 61 -13.63 -3.99 -14.97
CA TYR A 61 -12.29 -3.37 -14.85
C TYR A 61 -11.83 -2.71 -16.16
N ARG A 62 -12.08 -3.34 -17.32
CA ARG A 62 -11.78 -2.73 -18.62
C ARG A 62 -12.59 -1.45 -18.84
N GLU A 63 -13.86 -1.45 -18.45
CA GLU A 63 -14.73 -0.28 -18.52
C GLU A 63 -14.25 0.83 -17.58
N MET A 64 -13.86 0.48 -16.35
CA MET A 64 -13.25 1.41 -15.40
C MET A 64 -11.99 2.06 -15.98
N GLY A 65 -11.10 1.29 -16.60
CA GLY A 65 -9.89 1.83 -17.26
C GLY A 65 -10.20 2.83 -18.37
N LYS A 66 -11.23 2.57 -19.18
CA LYS A 66 -11.71 3.52 -20.19
C LYS A 66 -12.25 4.80 -19.53
N LYS A 67 -13.12 4.66 -18.53
CA LYS A 67 -13.71 5.79 -17.80
C LYS A 67 -12.68 6.69 -17.13
N ILE A 68 -11.62 6.12 -16.56
CA ILE A 68 -10.50 6.91 -15.99
C ILE A 68 -9.85 7.74 -17.10
N SER A 69 -9.57 7.13 -18.24
CA SER A 69 -8.93 7.79 -19.39
C SER A 69 -9.80 8.95 -19.91
N ASP A 70 -11.11 8.71 -20.04
CA ASP A 70 -12.08 9.73 -20.47
C ASP A 70 -12.21 10.87 -19.45
N THR A 71 -12.21 10.54 -18.15
CA THR A 71 -12.26 11.52 -17.06
C THR A 71 -11.01 12.39 -17.01
N LEU A 72 -9.83 11.82 -17.25
CA LEU A 72 -8.58 12.59 -17.33
C LEU A 72 -8.56 13.49 -18.57
N THR A 73 -8.96 12.95 -19.72
CA THR A 73 -8.99 13.69 -20.99
C THR A 73 -9.97 14.86 -20.94
N SER A 74 -11.18 14.66 -20.40
CA SER A 74 -12.18 15.73 -20.23
C SER A 74 -11.73 16.83 -19.26
N ARG A 75 -10.82 16.54 -18.34
CA ARG A 75 -10.16 17.51 -17.45
C ARG A 75 -8.90 18.14 -18.06
N GLY A 76 -8.58 17.84 -19.32
CA GLY A 76 -7.39 18.34 -20.00
C GLY A 76 -6.07 17.75 -19.47
N LYS A 77 -6.11 16.62 -18.77
CA LYS A 77 -4.91 15.91 -18.29
C LYS A 77 -4.47 14.87 -19.31
N GLU A 78 -3.16 14.77 -19.53
CA GLU A 78 -2.57 13.68 -20.31
C GLU A 78 -2.79 12.34 -19.60
N VAL A 79 -3.16 11.30 -20.36
CA VAL A 79 -3.39 9.96 -19.83
C VAL A 79 -2.05 9.22 -19.73
N THR A 80 -1.47 9.26 -18.53
CA THR A 80 -0.23 8.56 -18.19
C THR A 80 -0.44 7.74 -16.92
N ASN A 81 0.41 6.74 -16.67
CA ASN A 81 0.32 5.95 -15.44
C ASN A 81 0.41 6.82 -14.18
N VAL A 82 1.17 7.91 -14.22
CA VAL A 82 1.33 8.85 -13.10
C VAL A 82 0.05 9.63 -12.85
N THR A 83 -0.58 10.15 -13.91
CA THR A 83 -1.83 10.93 -13.78
C THR A 83 -3.02 10.05 -13.42
N ILE A 84 -3.05 8.80 -13.89
CA ILE A 84 -4.02 7.78 -13.46
C ILE A 84 -3.87 7.51 -11.96
N LEU A 85 -2.64 7.29 -11.50
CA LEU A 85 -2.37 6.98 -10.10
C LEU A 85 -2.66 8.17 -9.16
N ASP A 86 -2.28 9.39 -9.56
CA ASP A 86 -2.63 10.64 -8.86
C ASP A 86 -4.16 10.82 -8.78
N HIS A 87 -4.88 10.51 -9.85
CA HIS A 87 -6.34 10.53 -9.87
C HIS A 87 -6.97 9.50 -8.92
N LEU A 88 -6.45 8.27 -8.92
CA LEU A 88 -6.98 7.16 -8.10
C LEU A 88 -6.71 7.35 -6.61
N LEU A 89 -5.50 7.80 -6.23
CA LEU A 89 -5.16 8.00 -4.82
C LEU A 89 -5.98 9.14 -4.20
N GLY A 90 -6.35 10.14 -4.99
CA GLY A 90 -7.20 11.25 -4.58
C GLY A 90 -6.50 12.22 -3.61
N ASP A 91 -6.69 13.53 -3.85
CA ASP A 91 -6.04 14.57 -3.04
C ASP A 91 -6.44 14.52 -1.56
N VAL A 92 -7.67 14.12 -1.27
CA VAL A 92 -8.19 14.03 0.10
C VAL A 92 -7.47 12.96 0.92
N ALA A 93 -7.19 11.80 0.31
CA ALA A 93 -6.55 10.71 1.02
C ALA A 93 -5.06 11.03 1.28
N LEU A 94 -4.38 11.58 0.26
CA LEU A 94 -3.00 12.04 0.39
C LEU A 94 -2.87 13.13 1.45
N SER A 95 -3.73 14.16 1.41
CA SER A 95 -3.72 15.25 2.40
C SER A 95 -3.89 14.73 3.83
N ARG A 96 -4.78 13.75 4.06
CA ARG A 96 -4.95 13.15 5.39
C ARG A 96 -3.69 12.43 5.87
N ILE A 97 -3.07 11.63 5.00
CA ILE A 97 -1.83 10.92 5.33
C ILE A 97 -0.70 11.94 5.61
N GLU A 98 -0.60 13.00 4.81
CA GLU A 98 0.35 14.10 5.01
C GLU A 98 0.17 14.77 6.37
N ASP A 99 -1.06 15.11 6.75
CA ASP A 99 -1.37 15.74 8.03
C ASP A 99 -0.97 14.84 9.21
N TYR A 100 -1.37 13.56 9.19
CA TYR A 100 -1.08 12.62 10.27
C TYR A 100 0.41 12.27 10.35
N THR A 101 1.08 12.16 9.21
CA THR A 101 2.53 11.93 9.16
C THR A 101 3.28 13.14 9.71
N THR A 102 2.84 14.35 9.37
CA THR A 102 3.41 15.61 9.91
C THR A 102 3.26 15.69 11.41
N GLN A 103 2.09 15.36 11.95
CA GLN A 103 1.87 15.31 13.41
C GLN A 103 2.87 14.37 14.11
N MET A 104 3.13 13.20 13.51
CA MET A 104 4.10 12.25 14.06
C MET A 104 5.56 12.71 13.97
N LEU A 105 5.93 13.37 12.87
CA LEU A 105 7.26 13.96 12.72
C LEU A 105 7.51 15.02 13.80
N VAL A 106 6.55 15.94 13.98
CA VAL A 106 6.61 16.98 15.01
C VAL A 106 6.67 16.36 16.41
N LYS A 107 5.87 15.33 16.70
CA LYS A 107 5.90 14.61 17.99
C LYS A 107 7.28 13.99 18.29
N LYS A 108 8.04 13.59 17.27
CA LYS A 108 9.39 13.04 17.40
C LYS A 108 10.50 14.10 17.32
N ASN A 109 10.17 15.39 17.33
CA ASN A 109 11.11 16.50 17.12
C ASN A 109 11.85 16.42 15.77
N LEU A 110 11.19 15.89 14.74
CA LEU A 110 11.68 15.87 13.36
C LEU A 110 11.05 17.00 12.55
N PRO A 111 11.70 17.47 11.47
CA PRO A 111 11.12 18.50 10.61
C PRO A 111 9.77 18.06 10.04
N PRO A 112 8.75 18.95 10.00
CA PRO A 112 7.45 18.64 9.39
C PRO A 112 7.59 18.38 7.89
N LEU A 113 6.54 17.86 7.24
CA LEU A 113 6.55 17.69 5.79
C LEU A 113 6.51 19.05 5.09
N VAL A 114 7.30 19.18 4.03
CA VAL A 114 7.30 20.33 3.11
C VAL A 114 6.31 20.06 1.96
N PRO A 115 5.73 21.08 1.30
CA PRO A 115 4.89 20.85 0.13
C PRO A 115 5.56 19.94 -0.91
N PHE A 116 4.79 18.99 -1.46
CA PHE A 116 5.23 17.98 -2.42
C PHE A 116 6.22 16.92 -1.90
N GLU A 117 6.76 17.07 -0.69
CA GLU A 117 7.73 16.12 -0.12
C GLU A 117 7.13 14.73 0.04
N PHE A 118 5.86 14.63 0.41
CA PHE A 118 5.20 13.33 0.56
C PHE A 118 5.00 12.62 -0.79
N LYS A 119 4.75 13.36 -1.88
CA LYS A 119 4.72 12.78 -3.23
C LYS A 119 6.10 12.27 -3.64
N GLU A 120 7.17 13.02 -3.35
CA GLU A 120 8.55 12.57 -3.58
C GLU A 120 8.89 11.31 -2.76
N PHE A 121 8.42 11.25 -1.50
CA PHE A 121 8.53 10.06 -0.66
C PHE A 121 7.85 8.85 -1.30
N LEU A 122 6.62 8.99 -1.81
CA LEU A 122 5.89 7.90 -2.47
C LEU A 122 6.62 7.41 -3.73
N LEU A 123 7.09 8.32 -4.57
CA LEU A 123 7.88 7.97 -5.76
C LEU A 123 9.17 7.22 -5.37
N THR A 124 9.88 7.72 -4.36
CA THR A 124 11.08 7.07 -3.82
C THR A 124 10.75 5.68 -3.27
N ARG A 125 9.61 5.52 -2.57
CA ARG A 125 9.15 4.23 -2.03
C ARG A 125 8.82 3.22 -3.12
N TRP A 126 8.16 3.66 -4.21
CA TRP A 126 7.89 2.80 -5.36
C TRP A 126 9.16 2.43 -6.11
N PHE A 127 10.07 3.37 -6.29
CA PHE A 127 11.35 3.05 -6.92
C PHE A 127 12.14 2.05 -6.05
N ARG A 128 12.14 2.25 -4.74
CA ARG A 128 12.75 1.35 -3.75
C ARG A 128 12.16 -0.07 -3.76
N SER A 129 10.87 -0.24 -4.10
CA SER A 129 10.23 -1.57 -4.15
C SER A 129 10.75 -2.47 -5.27
N ARG A 130 11.48 -1.90 -6.25
CA ARG A 130 12.14 -2.64 -7.33
C ARG A 130 13.41 -3.37 -6.89
N PHE A 131 13.89 -3.12 -5.67
CA PHE A 131 15.13 -3.66 -5.14
C PHE A 131 14.85 -4.65 -4.01
N ASN A 132 15.35 -5.87 -4.12
CA ASN A 132 15.25 -6.91 -3.09
C ASN A 132 16.51 -6.99 -2.22
N VAL A 133 16.97 -5.84 -1.73
CA VAL A 133 18.13 -5.70 -0.83
C VAL A 133 17.78 -4.77 0.32
N PRO A 134 18.57 -4.67 1.40
CA PRO A 134 18.40 -3.66 2.46
C PRO A 134 18.36 -2.23 1.91
N THR A 135 17.72 -1.31 2.64
CA THR A 135 17.48 0.06 2.14
C THR A 135 18.76 0.86 1.95
N ASP A 136 19.70 0.76 2.88
CA ASP A 136 21.01 1.40 2.79
C ASP A 136 21.79 0.92 1.55
N VAL A 137 21.75 -0.38 1.28
CA VAL A 137 22.38 -1.00 0.10
C VAL A 137 21.70 -0.50 -1.19
N ALA A 138 20.37 -0.47 -1.22
CA ALA A 138 19.61 0.00 -2.39
C ALA A 138 19.95 1.46 -2.74
N PHE A 139 20.04 2.34 -1.73
CA PHE A 139 20.36 3.76 -1.92
C PHE A 139 21.80 3.94 -2.43
N ARG A 140 22.76 3.27 -1.80
CA ARG A 140 24.20 3.39 -2.11
C ARG A 140 24.56 2.80 -3.48
N GLU A 141 24.07 1.62 -3.80
CA GLU A 141 24.62 0.81 -4.91
C GLU A 141 23.74 0.84 -6.17
N GLY A 142 22.44 1.12 -6.04
CA GLY A 142 21.49 1.05 -7.16
C GLY A 142 20.80 2.38 -7.44
N MET A 143 19.99 2.82 -6.50
CA MET A 143 19.07 3.93 -6.68
C MET A 143 19.80 5.25 -6.94
N GLY A 144 20.89 5.53 -6.22
CA GLY A 144 21.69 6.73 -6.43
C GLY A 144 22.32 6.79 -7.83
N ALA A 145 22.91 5.71 -8.32
CA ALA A 145 23.49 5.69 -9.68
C ALA A 145 22.41 5.88 -10.77
N ILE A 146 21.24 5.26 -10.58
CA ILE A 146 20.14 5.37 -11.54
C ILE A 146 19.53 6.78 -11.53
N SER A 147 19.38 7.42 -10.37
CA SER A 147 18.85 8.79 -10.27
C SER A 147 19.73 9.79 -11.00
N HIS A 148 21.06 9.67 -10.87
CA HIS A 148 22.02 10.51 -11.59
C HIS A 148 21.99 10.25 -13.11
N SER A 149 21.97 8.98 -13.55
CA SER A 149 21.98 8.66 -14.98
C SER A 149 20.68 9.04 -15.71
N ARG A 150 19.54 9.04 -14.99
CA ARG A 150 18.21 9.37 -15.54
C ARG A 150 17.74 10.79 -15.19
N ASN A 151 18.58 11.57 -14.50
CA ASN A 151 18.33 12.95 -14.12
C ASN A 151 16.99 13.16 -13.38
N PHE A 152 16.72 12.35 -12.36
CA PHE A 152 15.59 12.58 -11.45
C PHE A 152 16.07 12.73 -10.01
N ASN A 153 15.31 13.47 -9.22
CA ASN A 153 15.66 13.72 -7.82
C ASN A 153 15.21 12.54 -6.95
N LEU A 154 16.12 12.06 -6.11
CA LEU A 154 15.83 11.03 -5.12
C LEU A 154 15.85 11.66 -3.74
N MET A 155 14.83 11.37 -2.93
CA MET A 155 14.80 11.83 -1.55
C MET A 155 16.04 11.36 -0.80
N GLU A 156 16.60 12.20 0.07
CA GLU A 156 17.74 11.84 0.90
C GLU A 156 17.40 10.66 1.83
N GLU A 157 18.31 9.69 1.98
CA GLU A 157 18.05 8.42 2.67
C GLU A 157 17.56 8.61 4.10
N LYS A 158 18.19 9.50 4.88
CA LYS A 158 17.80 9.74 6.27
C LYS A 158 16.42 10.36 6.34
N ARG A 159 16.10 11.30 5.44
CA ARG A 159 14.75 11.88 5.36
C ARG A 159 13.71 10.85 4.95
N PHE A 160 14.01 10.00 3.97
CA PHE A 160 13.15 8.90 3.55
C PHE A 160 12.81 7.96 4.72
N LEU A 161 13.82 7.52 5.48
CA LEU A 161 13.63 6.66 6.64
C LEU A 161 12.84 7.37 7.76
N SER A 162 13.10 8.67 7.96
CA SER A 162 12.37 9.47 8.96
C SER A 162 10.88 9.52 8.64
N ILE A 163 10.51 9.79 7.39
CA ILE A 163 9.12 9.78 6.94
C ILE A 163 8.53 8.37 7.04
N LEU A 164 9.24 7.35 6.55
CA LEU A 164 8.79 5.95 6.57
C LEU A 164 8.40 5.49 7.99
N CYS A 165 9.21 5.81 8.99
CA CYS A 165 8.96 5.47 10.40
C CYS A 165 7.83 6.29 11.04
N CYS A 166 7.36 7.34 10.37
CA CYS A 166 6.34 8.27 10.87
C CYS A 166 5.04 8.24 10.07
N ILE A 167 4.94 7.47 8.98
CA ILE A 167 3.71 7.35 8.19
C ILE A 167 2.56 6.91 9.09
N ARG A 168 1.44 7.64 9.01
CA ARG A 168 0.20 7.28 9.70
C ARG A 168 -1.00 7.49 8.79
N GLY A 169 -2.01 6.64 8.97
CA GLY A 169 -3.27 6.76 8.27
C GLY A 169 -4.41 7.38 9.08
N PHE A 170 -4.18 7.71 10.35
CA PHE A 170 -5.19 8.27 11.24
C PHE A 170 -4.55 9.18 12.30
N ALA A 171 -5.37 10.08 12.87
CA ALA A 171 -4.94 11.00 13.93
C ALA A 171 -4.56 10.25 15.21
N GLN A 172 -3.45 10.61 15.84
CA GLN A 172 -3.17 10.18 17.22
C GLN A 172 -3.80 11.17 18.21
N ASN A 173 -4.90 10.76 18.83
CA ASN A 173 -5.45 11.48 19.98
C ASN A 173 -4.66 11.08 21.24
N GLY A 174 -3.72 11.91 21.68
CA GLY A 174 -3.07 11.79 23.00
C GLY A 174 -1.54 11.85 23.03
N ARG A 175 -1.01 12.14 24.22
CA ARG A 175 0.44 12.18 24.51
C ARG A 175 1.07 10.80 24.74
N SER A 176 0.28 9.74 25.01
CA SER A 176 0.85 8.41 25.19
C SER A 176 1.43 7.93 23.86
N GLY A 177 2.67 7.46 23.90
CA GLY A 177 3.12 6.51 22.89
C GLY A 177 2.19 5.30 22.93
N CYS A 178 2.16 4.53 21.84
CA CYS A 178 1.82 3.12 21.98
C CYS A 178 2.96 2.45 22.77
N ASP A 179 3.06 2.77 24.06
CA ASP A 179 3.82 2.00 25.02
C ASP A 179 2.84 0.98 25.62
N ASP A 180 3.20 -0.26 25.39
CA ASP A 180 2.90 -1.47 26.15
C ASP A 180 1.50 -2.11 26.09
N GLU A 181 1.57 -3.40 25.68
CA GLU A 181 0.79 -4.54 26.17
C GLU A 181 -0.74 -4.52 26.08
N GLU A 182 -1.31 -4.55 24.87
CA GLU A 182 -2.64 -5.17 24.62
C GLU A 182 -2.86 -5.45 23.11
N VAL A 183 -2.05 -6.34 22.57
CA VAL A 183 -1.71 -6.41 21.13
C VAL A 183 -2.91 -6.66 20.18
N TRP A 184 -3.99 -7.33 20.61
CA TRP A 184 -5.10 -7.66 19.70
C TRP A 184 -6.30 -6.69 19.76
N MET A 185 -6.72 -6.30 20.97
CA MET A 185 -7.80 -5.32 21.17
C MET A 185 -7.40 -3.94 20.61
N GLN A 186 -6.12 -3.59 20.69
CA GLN A 186 -5.57 -2.40 20.06
C GLN A 186 -5.59 -2.50 18.53
N GLN A 187 -5.26 -3.66 17.94
CA GLN A 187 -5.31 -3.84 16.47
C GLN A 187 -6.71 -3.66 15.88
N ARG A 188 -7.77 -4.18 16.53
CA ARG A 188 -9.15 -3.96 16.07
C ARG A 188 -9.56 -2.49 16.12
N ARG A 189 -9.09 -1.74 17.14
CA ARG A 189 -9.31 -0.28 17.22
C ARG A 189 -8.49 0.47 16.18
N VAL A 190 -7.23 0.06 15.95
CA VAL A 190 -6.35 0.62 14.93
C VAL A 190 -6.96 0.43 13.53
N LEU A 191 -7.46 -0.75 13.19
CA LEU A 191 -8.12 -1.01 11.90
C LEU A 191 -9.38 -0.16 11.71
N ARG A 192 -10.19 0.05 12.76
CA ARG A 192 -11.34 0.96 12.68
C ARG A 192 -10.92 2.39 12.39
N ASN A 193 -9.78 2.85 12.90
CA ASN A 193 -9.28 4.20 12.63
C ASN A 193 -8.83 4.38 11.17
N PHE A 194 -8.50 3.29 10.46
CA PHE A 194 -8.17 3.35 9.04
C PHE A 194 -9.40 3.46 8.13
N HIS A 195 -10.61 3.19 8.64
CA HIS A 195 -11.82 3.15 7.82
C HIS A 195 -12.06 4.46 7.06
N ASP A 196 -11.87 5.61 7.71
CA ASP A 196 -12.03 6.91 7.07
C ASP A 196 -10.98 7.16 5.98
N LEU A 197 -9.76 6.64 6.16
CA LEU A 197 -8.73 6.73 5.13
C LEU A 197 -9.05 5.78 3.98
N GLU A 198 -9.47 4.55 4.27
CA GLU A 198 -9.87 3.56 3.27
C GLU A 198 -10.98 4.12 2.37
N ILE A 199 -12.04 4.69 2.97
CA ILE A 199 -13.10 5.37 2.22
C ILE A 199 -12.51 6.48 1.35
N ALA A 200 -11.60 7.30 1.88
CA ALA A 200 -11.00 8.39 1.13
C ALA A 200 -10.16 7.87 -0.05
N VAL A 201 -9.33 6.85 0.14
CA VAL A 201 -8.49 6.22 -0.90
C VAL A 201 -9.34 5.62 -2.01
N PHE A 202 -10.44 4.94 -1.68
CA PHE A 202 -11.28 4.28 -2.68
C PHE A 202 -12.40 5.15 -3.25
N SER A 203 -12.66 6.34 -2.68
CA SER A 203 -13.74 7.22 -3.10
C SER A 203 -13.72 7.53 -4.61
N ARG A 204 -12.55 7.88 -5.15
CA ARG A 204 -12.37 8.18 -6.59
C ARG A 204 -12.59 6.97 -7.48
N SER A 205 -12.09 5.81 -7.06
CA SER A 205 -12.31 4.55 -7.76
C SER A 205 -13.79 4.20 -7.83
N VAL A 206 -14.51 4.34 -6.71
CA VAL A 206 -15.96 4.10 -6.62
C VAL A 206 -16.76 5.12 -7.43
N GLU A 207 -16.41 6.41 -7.37
CA GLU A 207 -17.04 7.46 -8.17
C GLU A 207 -16.92 7.18 -9.66
N THR A 208 -15.73 6.75 -10.09
CA THR A 208 -15.44 6.44 -11.50
C THR A 208 -16.16 5.17 -11.95
N LEU A 209 -16.25 4.16 -11.08
CA LEU A 209 -16.90 2.89 -11.39
C LEU A 209 -18.44 3.02 -11.43
N LEU A 210 -19.02 3.78 -10.51
CA LEU A 210 -20.48 3.94 -10.37
C LEU A 210 -21.07 5.11 -11.17
N GLU A 211 -20.27 5.83 -11.97
CA GLU A 211 -20.70 7.07 -12.61
C GLU A 211 -21.36 8.05 -11.63
N LYS A 212 -20.82 8.16 -10.41
CA LYS A 212 -21.20 9.26 -9.51
C LYS A 212 -20.57 10.58 -9.98
N CYS A 213 -20.52 10.82 -11.28
CA CYS A 213 -20.49 12.16 -11.82
C CYS A 213 -21.87 12.74 -11.56
N LEU A 214 -22.00 13.50 -10.46
CA LEU A 214 -22.79 14.72 -10.35
C LEU A 214 -23.81 14.87 -11.50
N ILE A 215 -24.90 14.10 -11.48
CA ILE A 215 -26.16 14.60 -12.03
C ILE A 215 -26.43 15.81 -11.15
N GLY A 216 -26.03 16.97 -11.65
CA GLY A 216 -26.33 18.24 -11.04
C GLY A 216 -27.81 18.21 -10.69
N ARG A 217 -28.10 18.37 -9.40
CA ARG A 217 -29.32 19.03 -8.99
C ARG A 217 -29.32 20.38 -9.72
N ASN A 218 -29.91 20.43 -10.90
CA ASN A 218 -30.41 21.70 -11.42
C ASN A 218 -31.50 22.14 -10.42
N PRO A 219 -31.43 23.37 -9.88
CA PRO A 219 -32.57 23.95 -9.19
C PRO A 219 -33.78 24.08 -10.11
#